data_AF-A0A4V1KIW2-F1
#
_entry.id   AF-A0A4V1KIW2-F1
#
_cell.length_a   1.000
_cell.length_b   1.000
_cell.length_c   1.000
_cell.angle_alpha   90.00
_cell.angle_beta   90.00
_cell.angle_gamma   90.00
#
_symmetry.space_group_name_H-M   'P 1'
#
loop_
_entity.id
_entity.type
_entity.pdbx_description
1 polymer ?
#
loop_
_entity_poly.entity_id
_entity_poly.type
_entity_poly.pdbx_seq_one_letter_code
_entity_poly.pdbx_strand_id
1 'polypeptide(L)'
;MAQRSELPDDLPKTASAVEAIADLARKAAEAQVLSIPTGGLGDGLPPAVPVLFNSRSGAVVSLKSSIEEFRQQPHARQGVATVTTLASFIELMNRHKGDDSAIFAQTKWPNLKLTGVVDYHGLNHEPAHGRHRVRYQFPITDEMTAWIANSGMAMPQAEFAAFLEEHAAELASPFEGESQEYELLFKEKVGSPTDIISLSRELEIFVGQKVKNKTRLQSGEQSIEFVEEHTDAKGKKVVIPGAFIVSVQAFVDGEKVRIPARLRYRVKGSDILWFYQLYRWEFWLREQVQNDLEKVVGGTGLPAFEGVDEAGNREGGL
;
A
#
# COMPACT_ATOMS: atom_id res chain seq x y z
N MET A 1 34.70 15.41 -61.39
CA MET A 1 33.95 15.64 -62.65
C MET A 1 32.53 15.17 -62.43
N ALA A 2 31.58 16.09 -62.32
CA ALA A 2 30.17 15.77 -62.08
C ALA A 2 29.53 15.29 -63.39
N GLN A 3 28.99 14.07 -63.40
CA GLN A 3 28.13 13.59 -64.48
C GLN A 3 26.84 14.42 -64.47
N ARG A 4 26.67 15.28 -65.47
CA ARG A 4 25.37 15.85 -65.81
C ARG A 4 24.49 14.70 -66.28
N SER A 5 23.47 14.36 -65.50
CA SER A 5 22.37 13.51 -65.95
C SER A 5 21.69 14.24 -67.11
N GLU A 6 21.90 13.78 -68.34
CA GLU A 6 21.15 14.25 -69.51
C GLU A 6 19.68 13.85 -69.35
N LEU A 7 18.79 14.82 -69.63
CA LEU A 7 17.35 14.60 -69.62
C LEU A 7 16.98 13.62 -70.76
N PRO A 8 16.03 12.69 -70.56
CA PRO A 8 15.63 11.74 -71.59
C PRO A 8 15.20 12.44 -72.89
N ASP A 9 15.67 11.93 -74.03
CA ASP A 9 15.52 12.57 -75.34
C ASP A 9 14.06 12.64 -75.87
N ASP A 10 13.15 11.91 -75.21
CA ASP A 10 11.73 11.77 -75.54
C ASP A 10 10.82 12.79 -74.83
N LEU A 11 11.40 13.77 -74.12
CA LEU A 11 10.62 14.84 -73.50
C LEU A 11 10.23 15.90 -74.53
N PRO A 12 8.96 16.34 -74.59
CA PRO A 12 8.52 17.34 -75.56
C PRO A 12 9.25 18.67 -75.31
N LYS A 13 9.97 19.16 -76.32
CA LYS A 13 10.90 20.30 -76.24
C LYS A 13 10.22 21.68 -76.47
N THR A 14 8.90 21.72 -76.61
CA THR A 14 8.14 22.97 -76.76
C THR A 14 7.83 23.57 -75.39
N ALA A 15 7.98 24.89 -75.25
CA ALA A 15 7.77 25.60 -73.98
C ALA A 15 6.40 25.29 -73.34
N SER A 16 5.35 25.19 -74.16
CA SER A 16 3.99 24.83 -73.72
C SER A 16 3.89 23.40 -73.17
N ALA A 17 4.63 22.43 -73.71
CA ALA A 17 4.61 21.06 -73.23
C ALA A 17 5.44 20.91 -71.94
N VAL A 18 6.56 21.63 -71.84
CA VAL A 18 7.35 21.72 -70.60
C VAL A 18 6.54 22.37 -69.48
N GLU A 19 5.80 23.44 -69.77
CA GLU A 19 4.87 24.08 -68.81
C GLU A 19 3.75 23.13 -68.38
N ALA A 20 3.13 22.41 -69.32
CA ALA A 20 2.08 21.45 -69.00
C ALA A 20 2.59 20.29 -68.13
N ILE A 21 3.80 19.78 -68.40
CA ILE A 21 4.45 18.75 -67.57
C ILE A 21 4.82 19.31 -66.19
N ALA A 22 5.33 20.55 -66.12
CA ALA A 22 5.64 21.21 -64.85
C ALA A 22 4.39 21.50 -64.00
N ASP A 23 3.27 21.84 -64.63
CA ASP A 23 1.97 22.03 -63.99
C ASP A 23 1.38 20.70 -63.52
N LEU A 24 1.46 19.64 -64.32
CA LEU A 24 1.08 18.28 -63.93
C LEU A 24 1.94 17.78 -62.76
N ALA A 25 3.25 18.03 -62.80
CA ALA A 25 4.17 17.68 -61.71
C ALA A 25 3.90 18.49 -60.44
N ARG A 26 3.54 19.79 -60.54
CA ARG A 26 3.13 20.60 -59.39
C ARG A 26 1.82 20.11 -58.79
N LYS A 27 0.80 19.86 -59.61
CA LYS A 27 -0.49 19.30 -59.17
C LYS A 27 -0.35 17.90 -58.57
N ALA A 28 0.51 17.06 -59.13
CA ALA A 28 0.83 15.73 -58.60
C ALA A 28 1.69 15.79 -57.33
N ALA A 29 2.31 16.93 -57.02
CA ALA A 29 3.18 17.11 -55.86
C ALA A 29 2.51 17.78 -54.66
N GLU A 30 1.24 18.18 -54.79
CA GLU A 30 0.45 18.75 -53.69
C GLU A 30 0.10 17.65 -52.68
N ALA A 31 0.32 17.95 -51.39
CA ALA A 31 -0.13 17.08 -50.31
C ALA A 31 -1.66 17.13 -50.26
N GLN A 32 -2.29 15.96 -50.20
CA GLN A 32 -3.75 15.85 -50.18
C GLN A 32 -4.20 15.33 -48.83
N VAL A 33 -5.30 15.88 -48.30
CA VAL A 33 -5.95 15.31 -47.12
C VAL A 33 -6.95 14.26 -47.60
N LEU A 34 -6.70 13.01 -47.28
CA LEU A 34 -7.62 11.91 -47.54
C LEU A 34 -8.41 11.59 -46.27
N SER A 35 -9.69 11.27 -46.42
CA SER A 35 -10.55 10.88 -45.30
C SER A 35 -10.80 9.38 -45.35
N ILE A 36 -10.26 8.63 -44.40
CA ILE A 36 -10.39 7.17 -44.35
C ILE A 36 -11.65 6.83 -43.53
N PRO A 37 -12.65 6.14 -44.11
CA PRO A 37 -13.81 5.69 -43.35
C PRO A 37 -13.40 4.62 -42.33
N THR A 38 -13.92 4.71 -41.11
CA THR A 38 -13.58 3.81 -39.99
C THR A 38 -14.69 2.83 -39.64
N GLY A 39 -15.78 2.82 -40.41
CA GLY A 39 -16.90 1.91 -40.20
C GLY A 39 -16.45 0.46 -40.15
N GLY A 40 -16.86 -0.26 -39.11
CA GLY A 40 -16.50 -1.67 -38.89
C GLY A 40 -15.14 -1.91 -38.21
N LEU A 41 -14.40 -0.86 -37.82
CA LEU A 41 -13.12 -0.98 -37.10
C LEU A 41 -13.24 -0.99 -35.57
N GLY A 42 -14.46 -0.92 -35.04
CA GLY A 42 -14.76 -0.92 -33.61
C GLY A 42 -15.18 0.45 -33.06
N ASP A 43 -15.58 0.46 -31.79
CA ASP A 43 -16.10 1.64 -31.11
C ASP A 43 -14.98 2.63 -30.72
N GLY A 44 -15.35 3.90 -30.51
CA GLY A 44 -14.42 4.96 -30.09
C GLY A 44 -13.64 5.64 -31.22
N LEU A 45 -13.90 5.28 -32.48
CA LEU A 45 -13.35 5.98 -33.65
C LEU A 45 -14.37 6.97 -34.24
N PRO A 46 -13.94 8.15 -34.72
CA PRO A 46 -14.81 9.04 -35.48
C PRO A 46 -15.17 8.39 -36.84
N PRO A 47 -16.31 8.72 -37.49
CA PRO A 47 -16.77 8.07 -38.72
C PRO A 47 -15.76 8.06 -39.89
N ALA A 48 -14.86 9.05 -39.91
CA ALA A 48 -13.71 9.07 -40.79
C ALA A 48 -12.52 9.77 -40.12
N VAL A 49 -11.30 9.34 -40.47
CA VAL A 49 -10.05 9.91 -39.96
C VAL A 49 -9.30 10.61 -41.10
N PRO A 50 -8.99 11.92 -40.97
CA PRO A 50 -8.19 12.61 -41.97
C PRO A 50 -6.72 12.21 -41.86
N VAL A 51 -6.10 11.91 -43.01
CA VAL A 51 -4.68 11.64 -43.13
C VAL A 51 -4.07 12.51 -44.22
N LEU A 52 -2.81 12.92 -44.03
CA LEU A 52 -2.09 13.67 -45.06
C LEU A 52 -1.35 12.68 -45.95
N PHE A 53 -1.73 12.61 -47.22
CA PHE A 53 -1.06 11.80 -48.22
C PHE A 53 -0.01 12.64 -48.94
N ASN A 54 1.26 12.25 -48.80
CA ASN A 54 2.34 12.82 -49.58
C ASN A 54 2.46 12.06 -50.89
N SER A 55 1.96 12.69 -51.95
CA SER A 55 1.94 12.18 -53.32
C SER A 55 3.33 11.94 -53.92
N ARG A 56 4.38 12.61 -53.43
CA ARG A 56 5.76 12.37 -53.91
C ARG A 56 6.40 11.13 -53.31
N SER A 57 6.15 10.87 -52.03
CA SER A 57 6.76 9.73 -51.32
C SER A 57 5.83 8.53 -51.21
N GLY A 58 4.55 8.66 -51.59
CA GLY A 58 3.52 7.64 -51.38
C GLY A 58 3.22 7.37 -49.91
N ALA A 59 3.70 8.22 -49.00
CA ALA A 59 3.59 8.00 -47.56
C ALA A 59 2.33 8.66 -46.99
N VAL A 60 1.67 7.96 -46.07
CA VAL A 60 0.61 8.51 -45.24
C VAL A 60 1.26 9.07 -43.97
N VAL A 61 1.11 10.38 -43.76
CA VAL A 61 1.62 11.08 -42.58
C VAL A 61 0.46 11.33 -41.62
N SER A 62 0.67 10.96 -40.35
CA SER A 62 -0.29 11.24 -39.29
C SER A 62 -0.33 12.74 -39.01
N LEU A 63 -1.48 13.37 -39.21
CA LEU A 63 -1.68 14.77 -38.84
C LEU A 63 -1.59 14.97 -37.32
N LYS A 64 -1.93 13.94 -36.54
CA LYS A 64 -1.90 14.00 -35.09
C LYS A 64 -0.50 14.32 -34.59
N SER A 65 0.53 13.59 -35.01
CA SER A 65 1.90 13.81 -34.49
C SER A 65 2.38 15.24 -34.75
N SER A 66 2.16 15.77 -35.96
CA SER A 66 2.54 17.14 -36.30
C SER A 66 1.75 18.19 -35.53
N ILE A 67 0.47 17.96 -35.23
CA ILE A 67 -0.34 18.88 -34.41
C ILE A 67 0.07 18.83 -32.93
N GLU A 68 0.35 17.63 -32.41
CA GLU A 68 0.76 17.41 -31.02
C GLU A 68 2.07 18.14 -30.68
N GLU A 69 2.97 18.35 -31.64
CA GLU A 69 4.21 19.14 -31.44
C GLU A 69 3.94 20.60 -31.04
N PHE A 70 2.80 21.17 -31.46
CA PHE A 70 2.43 22.56 -31.14
C PHE A 70 1.50 22.65 -29.93
N ARG A 71 1.25 21.54 -29.24
CA ARG A 71 0.34 21.51 -28.09
C ARG A 71 0.97 22.22 -26.89
N GLN A 72 0.30 23.27 -26.42
CA GLN A 72 0.77 24.11 -25.30
C GLN A 72 0.43 23.54 -23.92
N GLN A 73 -0.52 22.60 -23.82
CA GLN A 73 -0.97 21.98 -22.57
C GLN A 73 -1.24 20.48 -22.77
N PRO A 74 -1.01 19.61 -21.76
CA PRO A 74 -1.18 18.17 -21.92
C PRO A 74 -2.58 17.75 -22.42
N HIS A 75 -2.63 16.69 -23.25
CA HIS A 75 -3.88 16.14 -23.80
C HIS A 75 -4.91 15.74 -22.75
N ALA A 76 -4.41 15.17 -21.65
CA ALA A 76 -5.20 14.52 -20.62
C ALA A 76 -4.40 14.58 -19.31
N ARG A 77 -5.13 14.56 -18.20
CA ARG A 77 -4.52 14.35 -16.88
C ARG A 77 -3.99 12.92 -16.83
N GLN A 78 -2.73 12.76 -16.48
CA GLN A 78 -2.06 11.46 -16.40
C GLN A 78 -1.03 11.50 -15.27
N GLY A 79 -0.63 10.33 -14.78
CA GLY A 79 0.40 10.18 -13.77
C GLY A 79 -0.16 9.67 -12.44
N VAL A 80 0.76 9.51 -11.49
CA VAL A 80 0.49 8.97 -10.16
C VAL A 80 0.94 10.00 -9.13
N ALA A 81 0.00 10.54 -8.36
CA ALA A 81 0.31 11.31 -7.17
C ALA A 81 0.43 10.36 -5.97
N THR A 82 1.56 10.36 -5.27
CA THR A 82 1.72 9.64 -4.00
C THR A 82 1.53 10.61 -2.85
N VAL A 83 0.55 10.34 -2.00
CA VAL A 83 0.25 11.14 -0.81
C VAL A 83 0.66 10.38 0.44
N THR A 84 0.98 11.12 1.50
CA THR A 84 1.49 10.56 2.76
C THR A 84 0.43 10.46 3.86
N THR A 85 -0.73 11.08 3.68
CA THR A 85 -1.81 11.13 4.68
C THR A 85 -3.14 10.68 4.06
N LEU A 86 -4.02 10.10 4.88
CA LEU A 86 -5.37 9.71 4.45
C LEU A 86 -6.21 10.94 4.05
N ALA A 87 -6.06 12.05 4.79
CA ALA A 87 -6.74 13.30 4.50
C ALA A 87 -6.38 13.85 3.11
N SER A 88 -5.08 13.90 2.78
CA SER A 88 -4.62 14.34 1.45
C SER A 88 -5.09 13.39 0.34
N PHE A 89 -5.22 12.09 0.62
CA PHE A 89 -5.83 11.16 -0.34
C PHE A 89 -7.28 11.56 -0.65
N ILE A 90 -8.10 11.78 0.38
CA ILE A 90 -9.51 12.18 0.24
C ILE A 90 -9.62 13.52 -0.49
N GLU A 91 -8.84 14.53 -0.09
CA GLU A 91 -8.86 15.86 -0.71
C GLU A 91 -8.47 15.81 -2.18
N LEU A 92 -7.38 15.10 -2.52
CA LEU A 92 -6.90 15.02 -3.89
C LEU A 92 -7.85 14.21 -4.78
N MET A 93 -8.47 13.16 -4.23
CA MET A 93 -9.55 12.44 -4.91
C MET A 93 -10.74 13.36 -5.14
N ASN A 94 -11.22 14.09 -4.14
CA ASN A 94 -12.32 15.04 -4.30
C ASN A 94 -12.02 16.16 -5.30
N ARG A 95 -10.76 16.60 -5.40
CA ARG A 95 -10.32 17.60 -6.38
C ARG A 95 -10.42 17.11 -7.82
N HIS A 96 -10.24 15.81 -8.05
CA HIS A 96 -10.03 15.26 -9.39
C HIS A 96 -11.08 14.26 -9.85
N LYS A 97 -11.86 13.67 -8.95
CA LYS A 97 -12.84 12.63 -9.26
C LYS A 97 -13.84 13.08 -10.33
N GLY A 98 -14.24 12.13 -11.15
CA GLY A 98 -15.42 12.18 -12.00
C GLY A 98 -16.43 11.12 -11.55
N ASP A 99 -17.54 11.00 -12.28
CA ASP A 99 -18.63 10.07 -11.95
C ASP A 99 -18.19 8.59 -12.00
N ASP A 100 -17.21 8.28 -12.87
CA ASP A 100 -16.70 6.92 -13.07
C ASP A 100 -15.45 6.61 -12.23
N SER A 101 -14.99 7.52 -11.36
CA SER A 101 -13.81 7.26 -10.53
C SER A 101 -14.04 6.09 -9.55
N ALA A 102 -12.98 5.33 -9.28
CA ALA A 102 -13.04 4.19 -8.36
C ALA A 102 -11.81 4.13 -7.44
N ILE A 103 -11.98 3.52 -6.26
CA ILE A 103 -10.91 3.32 -5.29
C ILE A 103 -10.64 1.82 -5.13
N PHE A 104 -9.37 1.46 -5.11
CA PHE A 104 -8.90 0.10 -4.90
C PHE A 104 -8.08 0.03 -3.62
N ALA A 105 -8.39 -0.94 -2.75
CA ALA A 105 -7.72 -1.13 -1.48
C ALA A 105 -7.01 -2.49 -1.45
N GLN A 106 -5.69 -2.48 -1.30
CA GLN A 106 -4.96 -3.65 -0.86
C GLN A 106 -4.89 -3.63 0.66
N THR A 107 -5.54 -4.61 1.30
CA THR A 107 -5.73 -4.69 2.75
C THR A 107 -4.81 -5.71 3.42
N LYS A 108 -3.98 -6.41 2.64
CA LYS A 108 -3.10 -7.48 3.10
C LYS A 108 -1.68 -6.98 3.31
N TRP A 109 -1.15 -7.14 4.52
CA TRP A 109 0.25 -6.90 4.84
C TRP A 109 1.18 -7.80 3.99
N PRO A 110 2.37 -7.31 3.54
CA PRO A 110 2.96 -5.98 3.74
C PRO A 110 2.51 -4.91 2.73
N ASN A 111 1.65 -5.27 1.79
CA ASN A 111 1.33 -4.42 0.63
C ASN A 111 0.07 -3.58 0.86
N LEU A 112 -0.01 -2.90 2.01
CA LEU A 112 -1.13 -2.02 2.33
C LEU A 112 -1.11 -0.78 1.43
N LYS A 113 -2.16 -0.56 0.64
CA LYS A 113 -2.29 0.67 -0.16
C LYS A 113 -3.72 0.98 -0.54
N LEU A 114 -4.03 2.26 -0.67
CA LEU A 114 -5.20 2.76 -1.42
C LEU A 114 -4.73 3.32 -2.75
N THR A 115 -5.45 2.99 -3.82
CA THR A 115 -5.24 3.52 -5.16
C THR A 115 -6.56 4.05 -5.70
N GLY A 116 -6.68 5.36 -5.79
CA GLY A 116 -7.79 6.00 -6.49
C GLY A 116 -7.46 6.14 -7.96
N VAL A 117 -8.32 5.64 -8.84
CA VAL A 117 -8.22 5.82 -10.29
C VAL A 117 -9.29 6.85 -10.70
N VAL A 118 -8.82 8.00 -11.17
CA VAL A 118 -9.69 9.15 -11.44
C VAL A 118 -10.49 8.95 -12.74
N ASP A 119 -9.83 8.48 -13.79
CA ASP A 119 -10.39 8.24 -15.12
C ASP A 119 -10.65 6.75 -15.35
N TYR A 120 -11.40 6.12 -14.44
CA TYR A 120 -11.71 4.69 -14.46
C TYR A 120 -12.87 4.35 -15.42
N HIS A 121 -13.05 3.05 -15.68
CA HIS A 121 -14.04 2.53 -16.63
C HIS A 121 -15.46 2.94 -16.27
N GLY A 122 -16.22 3.36 -17.28
CA GLY A 122 -17.58 3.86 -17.09
C GLY A 122 -18.56 2.76 -16.68
N LEU A 123 -19.59 3.14 -15.93
CA LEU A 123 -20.61 2.19 -15.43
C LEU A 123 -21.36 1.45 -16.55
N ASN A 124 -21.45 2.05 -17.75
CA ASN A 124 -22.04 1.43 -18.94
C ASN A 124 -21.05 0.55 -19.73
N HIS A 125 -19.98 0.08 -19.08
CA HIS A 125 -18.87 -0.68 -19.68
C HIS A 125 -18.07 0.10 -20.72
N GLU A 126 -18.08 1.43 -20.64
CA GLU A 126 -17.31 2.28 -21.53
C GLU A 126 -15.82 2.26 -21.13
N PRO A 127 -14.91 1.97 -22.07
CA PRO A 127 -13.49 1.95 -21.77
C PRO A 127 -12.98 3.37 -21.49
N ALA A 128 -12.16 3.51 -20.45
CA ALA A 128 -11.50 4.75 -20.07
C ALA A 128 -9.98 4.52 -20.02
N HIS A 129 -9.22 5.60 -19.86
CA HIS A 129 -7.76 5.51 -19.96
C HIS A 129 -7.10 4.95 -18.68
N GLY A 130 -7.67 5.18 -17.49
CA GLY A 130 -7.13 4.71 -16.21
C GLY A 130 -5.72 5.22 -15.89
N ARG A 131 -5.35 6.40 -16.41
CA ARG A 131 -3.98 6.94 -16.39
C ARG A 131 -3.71 7.95 -15.28
N HIS A 132 -4.74 8.51 -14.64
CA HIS A 132 -4.60 9.48 -13.56
C HIS A 132 -4.94 8.84 -12.22
N ARG A 133 -3.96 8.78 -11.32
CA ARG A 133 -4.05 7.99 -10.09
C ARG A 133 -3.57 8.77 -8.88
N VAL A 134 -4.16 8.44 -7.74
CA VAL A 134 -3.68 8.85 -6.41
C VAL A 134 -3.37 7.59 -5.62
N ARG A 135 -2.19 7.51 -4.99
CA ARG A 135 -1.75 6.36 -4.18
C ARG A 135 -1.46 6.82 -2.75
N TYR A 136 -1.94 6.06 -1.77
CA TYR A 136 -1.60 6.19 -0.35
C TYR A 136 -1.12 4.82 0.15
N GLN A 137 0.03 4.75 0.83
CA GLN A 137 0.71 3.48 1.15
C GLN A 137 0.65 3.08 2.62
N PHE A 138 -0.19 3.72 3.45
CA PHE A 138 -0.27 3.44 4.89
C PHE A 138 1.12 3.40 5.58
N PRO A 139 1.83 4.54 5.67
CA PRO A 139 3.15 4.57 6.28
C PRO A 139 3.06 4.10 7.73
N ILE A 140 3.68 2.95 8.03
CA ILE A 140 3.71 2.38 9.38
C ILE A 140 4.61 3.23 10.28
N THR A 141 4.22 3.38 11.54
CA THR A 141 5.02 4.13 12.52
C THR A 141 6.24 3.33 12.99
N ASP A 142 7.24 4.03 13.51
CA ASP A 142 8.45 3.41 14.05
C ASP A 142 8.11 2.54 15.28
N GLU A 143 7.17 2.99 16.10
CA GLU A 143 6.65 2.28 17.27
C GLU A 143 6.01 0.94 16.88
N MET A 144 5.06 0.95 15.92
CA MET A 144 4.42 -0.28 15.47
C MET A 144 5.42 -1.22 14.78
N THR A 145 6.39 -0.66 14.05
CA THR A 145 7.49 -1.44 13.45
C THR A 145 8.31 -2.15 14.52
N ALA A 146 8.67 -1.46 15.61
CA ALA A 146 9.40 -2.03 16.74
C ALA A 146 8.62 -3.17 17.40
N TRP A 147 7.31 -2.99 17.63
CA TRP A 147 6.45 -4.03 18.21
C TRP A 147 6.34 -5.27 17.32
N ILE A 148 6.18 -5.11 16.00
CA ILE A 148 6.13 -6.23 15.06
C ILE A 148 7.48 -6.95 15.02
N ALA A 149 8.58 -6.21 14.90
CA ALA A 149 9.92 -6.76 14.74
C ALA A 149 10.34 -7.62 15.95
N ASN A 150 9.95 -7.21 17.16
CA ASN A 150 10.28 -7.90 18.40
C ASN A 150 9.23 -8.94 18.84
N SER A 151 8.12 -9.08 18.10
CA SER A 151 7.09 -10.08 18.38
C SER A 151 7.65 -11.51 18.22
N GLY A 152 7.63 -12.28 19.30
CA GLY A 152 8.16 -13.63 19.39
C GLY A 152 9.67 -13.72 19.64
N MET A 153 10.37 -12.58 19.76
CA MET A 153 11.81 -12.53 19.98
C MET A 153 12.14 -12.63 21.46
N ALA A 154 12.94 -13.64 21.81
CA ALA A 154 13.37 -13.89 23.18
C ALA A 154 14.53 -12.96 23.57
N MET A 155 14.27 -12.09 24.54
CA MET A 155 15.19 -11.09 25.06
C MET A 155 15.64 -11.43 26.49
N PRO A 156 16.89 -11.13 26.85
CA PRO A 156 17.30 -11.05 28.24
C PRO A 156 16.44 -10.06 29.02
N GLN A 157 16.38 -10.27 30.33
CA GLN A 157 15.59 -9.47 31.25
C GLN A 157 15.81 -7.95 31.09
N ALA A 158 17.06 -7.50 31.11
CA ALA A 158 17.39 -6.08 31.03
C ALA A 158 16.93 -5.44 29.71
N GLU A 159 17.08 -6.17 28.59
CA GLU A 159 16.65 -5.70 27.27
C GLU A 159 15.11 -5.63 27.18
N PHE A 160 14.42 -6.64 27.70
CA PHE A 160 12.96 -6.65 27.71
C PHE A 160 12.39 -5.53 28.58
N ALA A 161 12.99 -5.26 29.74
CA ALA A 161 12.58 -4.17 30.60
C ALA A 161 12.82 -2.80 29.95
N ALA A 162 13.98 -2.60 29.32
CA ALA A 162 14.27 -1.37 28.58
C ALA A 162 13.27 -1.14 27.44
N PHE A 163 12.94 -2.19 26.67
CA PHE A 163 11.94 -2.11 25.61
C PHE A 163 10.55 -1.69 26.14
N LEU A 164 10.08 -2.29 27.23
CA LEU A 164 8.80 -1.91 27.83
C LEU A 164 8.80 -0.49 28.42
N GLU A 165 9.92 0.00 28.93
CA GLU A 165 10.04 1.37 29.43
C GLU A 165 10.04 2.39 28.29
N GLU A 166 10.74 2.12 27.19
CA GLU A 166 10.75 2.95 25.99
C GLU A 166 9.36 3.04 25.35
N HIS A 167 8.63 1.92 25.29
CA HIS A 167 7.28 1.82 24.71
C HIS A 167 6.15 1.92 25.75
N ALA A 168 6.41 2.49 26.94
CA ALA A 168 5.41 2.54 28.01
C ALA A 168 4.14 3.31 27.62
N ALA A 169 4.25 4.31 26.73
CA ALA A 169 3.13 5.11 26.23
C ALA A 169 2.15 4.32 25.34
N GLU A 170 2.59 3.16 24.84
CA GLU A 170 1.82 2.28 23.98
C GLU A 170 1.15 1.15 24.77
N LEU A 171 1.44 1.01 26.06
CA LEU A 171 0.72 0.10 26.93
C LEU A 171 -0.62 0.69 27.33
N ALA A 172 -1.70 -0.08 27.20
CA ALA A 172 -3.04 0.36 27.58
C ALA A 172 -3.68 -0.58 28.59
N SER A 173 -4.50 -0.01 29.48
CA SER A 173 -5.43 -0.80 30.26
C SER A 173 -6.47 -1.43 29.32
N PRO A 174 -6.86 -2.69 29.56
CA PRO A 174 -7.94 -3.30 28.80
C PRO A 174 -9.25 -2.56 29.04
N PHE A 175 -10.07 -2.46 28.00
CA PHE A 175 -11.42 -1.93 28.13
C PHE A 175 -12.36 -2.92 28.84
N GLU A 176 -13.53 -2.44 29.24
CA GLU A 176 -14.59 -3.31 29.76
C GLU A 176 -14.99 -4.33 28.67
N GLY A 177 -15.10 -5.61 29.05
CA GLY A 177 -15.32 -6.71 28.11
C GLY A 177 -14.04 -7.27 27.48
N GLU A 178 -13.08 -6.40 27.12
CA GLU A 178 -11.79 -6.80 26.52
C GLU A 178 -10.99 -7.74 27.45
N SER A 179 -10.95 -7.41 28.75
CA SER A 179 -10.36 -8.31 29.75
C SER A 179 -11.03 -9.67 29.76
N GLN A 180 -12.37 -9.72 29.82
CA GLN A 180 -13.10 -10.99 29.93
C GLN A 180 -12.90 -11.86 28.69
N GLU A 181 -12.93 -11.26 27.51
CA GLU A 181 -12.71 -11.95 26.24
C GLU A 181 -11.31 -12.56 26.17
N TYR A 182 -10.27 -11.77 26.42
CA TYR A 182 -8.90 -12.25 26.28
C TYR A 182 -8.44 -13.12 27.44
N GLU A 183 -8.95 -12.92 28.65
CA GLU A 183 -8.70 -13.83 29.76
C GLU A 183 -9.30 -15.22 29.47
N LEU A 184 -10.49 -15.29 28.87
CA LEU A 184 -11.08 -16.57 28.45
C LEU A 184 -10.29 -17.21 27.30
N LEU A 185 -9.89 -16.40 26.31
CA LEU A 185 -9.19 -16.86 25.12
C LEU A 185 -7.78 -17.38 25.44
N PHE A 186 -7.03 -16.63 26.24
CA PHE A 186 -5.63 -16.94 26.57
C PHE A 186 -5.49 -17.78 27.84
N LYS A 187 -6.55 -17.89 28.65
CA LYS A 187 -6.55 -18.54 29.98
C LYS A 187 -5.54 -17.91 30.95
N GLU A 188 -5.32 -16.62 30.80
CA GLU A 188 -4.29 -15.85 31.50
C GLU A 188 -4.85 -14.48 31.85
N LYS A 189 -4.44 -13.91 32.99
CA LYS A 189 -4.87 -12.55 33.35
C LYS A 189 -4.28 -11.51 32.40
N VAL A 190 -5.11 -10.54 32.03
CA VAL A 190 -4.69 -9.36 31.25
C VAL A 190 -4.24 -8.28 32.22
N GLY A 191 -2.99 -7.88 32.12
CA GLY A 191 -2.36 -6.88 32.99
C GLY A 191 -2.64 -5.46 32.54
N SER A 192 -2.72 -4.55 33.51
CA SER A 192 -2.67 -3.10 33.25
C SER A 192 -1.23 -2.65 32.94
N PRO A 193 -1.03 -1.45 32.35
CA PRO A 193 0.30 -0.88 32.13
C PRO A 193 1.15 -0.87 33.42
N THR A 194 0.53 -0.55 34.55
CA THR A 194 1.20 -0.56 35.86
C THR A 194 1.69 -1.95 36.22
N ASP A 195 0.91 -3.00 35.97
CA ASP A 195 1.30 -4.39 36.27
C ASP A 195 2.50 -4.81 35.41
N ILE A 196 2.50 -4.42 34.13
CA ILE A 196 3.57 -4.76 33.17
C ILE A 196 4.87 -3.99 33.47
N ILE A 197 4.78 -2.72 33.82
CA ILE A 197 5.94 -1.91 34.23
C ILE A 197 6.48 -2.35 35.60
N SER A 198 5.60 -2.74 36.53
CA SER A 198 6.04 -3.25 37.84
C SER A 198 6.76 -4.58 37.67
N LEU A 199 6.24 -5.44 36.78
CA LEU A 199 6.93 -6.65 36.36
C LEU A 199 8.31 -6.30 35.79
N SER A 200 8.42 -5.34 34.85
CA SER A 200 9.70 -4.93 34.24
C SER A 200 10.79 -4.61 35.29
N ARG A 201 10.40 -4.00 36.41
CA ARG A 201 11.28 -3.57 37.52
C ARG A 201 11.59 -4.64 38.57
N GLU A 202 10.61 -5.46 38.93
CA GLU A 202 10.73 -6.43 40.03
C GLU A 202 11.17 -7.83 39.55
N LEU A 203 11.32 -8.00 38.23
CA LEU A 203 11.56 -9.26 37.54
C LEU A 203 12.78 -10.07 38.02
N GLU A 204 13.85 -9.44 38.51
CA GLU A 204 15.01 -10.18 39.05
C GLU A 204 14.68 -10.96 40.33
N ILE A 205 13.74 -10.46 41.15
CA ILE A 205 13.46 -10.98 42.49
C ILE A 205 12.58 -12.24 42.44
N PHE A 206 11.57 -12.25 41.57
CA PHE A 206 10.63 -13.39 41.42
C PHE A 206 11.30 -14.65 40.86
N VAL A 207 12.33 -14.47 40.06
CA VAL A 207 12.96 -15.53 39.27
C VAL A 207 13.97 -16.33 40.08
N GLY A 208 14.73 -15.67 40.96
CA GLY A 208 15.65 -16.33 41.89
C GLY A 208 14.97 -17.38 42.77
N GLN A 209 13.67 -17.21 43.08
CA GLN A 209 12.89 -18.21 43.82
C GLN A 209 12.50 -19.44 42.97
N LYS A 210 12.18 -19.27 41.68
CA LYS A 210 11.76 -20.39 40.79
C LYS A 210 12.92 -21.34 40.45
N VAL A 211 14.13 -20.81 40.26
CA VAL A 211 15.34 -21.63 40.07
C VAL A 211 15.64 -22.45 41.33
N LYS A 212 15.56 -21.84 42.52
CA LYS A 212 15.71 -22.55 43.80
C LYS A 212 14.67 -23.67 43.99
N ASN A 213 13.41 -23.42 43.63
CA ASN A 213 12.36 -24.45 43.71
C ASN A 213 12.59 -25.61 42.73
N LYS A 214 13.09 -25.34 41.51
CA LYS A 214 13.40 -26.40 40.53
C LYS A 214 14.57 -27.28 40.97
N THR A 215 15.58 -26.71 41.61
CA THR A 215 16.70 -27.48 42.19
C THR A 215 16.26 -28.30 43.41
N ARG A 216 15.36 -27.78 44.25
CA ARG A 216 14.82 -28.49 45.42
C ARG A 216 13.87 -29.65 45.05
N LEU A 217 13.13 -29.54 43.95
CA LEU A 217 12.31 -30.62 43.38
C LEU A 217 13.17 -31.79 42.87
N GLN A 218 14.38 -31.52 42.35
CA GLN A 218 15.32 -32.58 41.94
C GLN A 218 15.96 -33.31 43.12
N SER A 219 15.99 -32.72 44.32
CA SER A 219 16.60 -33.32 45.52
C SER A 219 15.64 -34.12 46.42
N GLY A 220 14.41 -34.38 45.97
CA GLY A 220 13.58 -35.46 46.50
C GLY A 220 12.86 -35.20 47.84
N GLU A 221 12.02 -34.17 47.93
CA GLU A 221 11.05 -34.07 49.03
C GLU A 221 9.70 -33.46 48.59
N GLN A 222 8.64 -34.27 48.76
CA GLN A 222 7.20 -34.00 48.77
C GLN A 222 6.45 -33.43 47.54
N SER A 223 5.32 -34.10 47.28
CA SER A 223 4.24 -33.75 46.35
C SER A 223 3.39 -32.59 46.86
N ILE A 224 3.34 -31.47 46.13
CA ILE A 224 2.26 -30.49 46.23
C ILE A 224 1.96 -29.97 44.82
N GLU A 225 0.68 -30.03 44.46
CA GLU A 225 -0.02 -29.29 43.42
C GLU A 225 0.78 -28.11 42.82
N PHE A 226 0.98 -28.11 41.49
CA PHE A 226 1.53 -26.96 40.77
C PHE A 226 0.54 -25.79 40.80
N VAL A 227 0.41 -25.13 41.95
CA VAL A 227 -0.11 -23.78 42.04
C VAL A 227 1.09 -22.87 41.78
N GLU A 228 1.10 -22.19 40.63
CA GLU A 228 2.07 -21.13 40.37
C GLU A 228 1.81 -19.95 41.33
N GLU A 229 2.31 -20.05 42.55
CA GLU A 229 2.34 -18.96 43.52
C GLU A 229 3.64 -18.19 43.33
N HIS A 230 3.58 -17.01 42.69
CA HIS A 230 4.70 -16.08 42.68
C HIS A 230 4.65 -15.21 43.93
N THR A 231 5.80 -14.92 44.53
CA THR A 231 5.90 -14.16 45.78
C THR A 231 6.94 -13.05 45.65
N ASP A 232 6.58 -11.80 46.00
CA ASP A 232 7.47 -10.63 45.96
C ASP A 232 8.54 -10.71 47.08
N ALA A 233 9.55 -9.83 47.03
CA ALA A 233 10.57 -9.60 48.06
C ALA A 233 9.99 -9.53 49.49
N LYS A 234 8.72 -9.12 49.62
CA LYS A 234 7.99 -8.96 50.88
C LYS A 234 7.08 -10.14 51.26
N GLY A 235 7.13 -11.27 50.54
CA GLY A 235 6.30 -12.44 50.84
C GLY A 235 4.85 -12.33 50.36
N LYS A 236 4.50 -11.30 49.56
CA LYS A 236 3.14 -11.10 49.03
C LYS A 236 2.97 -11.83 47.70
N LYS A 237 1.83 -12.51 47.52
CA LYS A 237 1.47 -13.19 46.27
C LYS A 237 1.42 -12.17 45.12
N VAL A 238 2.22 -12.36 44.09
CA VAL A 238 2.18 -11.57 42.86
C VAL A 238 1.57 -12.41 41.76
N VAL A 239 0.65 -11.81 41.03
CA VAL A 239 0.06 -12.45 39.87
C VAL A 239 0.73 -11.83 38.66
N ILE A 240 1.63 -12.57 38.02
CA ILE A 240 2.26 -12.14 36.78
C ILE A 240 1.18 -12.18 35.69
N PRO A 241 0.88 -11.06 35.01
CA PRO A 241 -0.03 -11.09 33.88
C PRO A 241 0.53 -11.96 32.76
N GLY A 242 -0.31 -12.77 32.12
CA GLY A 242 0.08 -13.57 30.95
C GLY A 242 -0.22 -12.87 29.62
N ALA A 243 -0.96 -11.77 29.65
CA ALA A 243 -1.21 -10.92 28.49
C ALA A 243 -1.33 -9.45 28.88
N PHE A 244 -1.20 -8.55 27.91
CA PHE A 244 -1.42 -7.11 28.04
C PHE A 244 -1.89 -6.52 26.70
N ILE A 245 -2.34 -5.27 26.70
CA ILE A 245 -2.81 -4.59 25.49
C ILE A 245 -1.78 -3.57 25.02
N VAL A 246 -1.37 -3.68 23.77
CA VAL A 246 -0.58 -2.68 23.04
C VAL A 246 -1.56 -1.81 22.26
N SER A 247 -1.59 -0.52 22.55
CA SER A 247 -2.42 0.49 21.90
C SER A 247 -1.52 1.48 21.18
N VAL A 248 -1.12 1.14 19.97
CA VAL A 248 -0.12 1.86 19.17
C VAL A 248 -0.77 2.48 17.94
N GLN A 249 -0.37 3.69 17.59
CA GLN A 249 -0.77 4.30 16.33
C GLN A 249 -0.08 3.55 15.20
N ALA A 250 -0.82 2.73 14.43
CA ALA A 250 -0.21 1.87 13.42
C ALA A 250 0.31 2.66 12.21
N PHE A 251 -0.39 3.71 11.81
CA PHE A 251 -0.04 4.56 10.67
C PHE A 251 0.13 6.00 11.11
N VAL A 252 1.02 6.78 10.47
CA VAL A 252 1.40 8.15 10.89
C VAL A 252 0.22 9.07 11.22
N ASP A 253 -0.90 8.99 10.48
CA ASP A 253 -2.13 9.77 10.73
C ASP A 253 -3.34 8.89 11.08
N GLY A 254 -3.09 7.64 11.46
CA GLY A 254 -4.12 6.64 11.76
C GLY A 254 -4.61 6.70 13.20
N GLU A 255 -5.69 6.00 13.48
CA GLU A 255 -6.12 5.76 14.85
C GLU A 255 -5.23 4.73 15.55
N LYS A 256 -5.27 4.70 16.89
CA LYS A 256 -4.54 3.70 17.66
C LYS A 256 -5.19 2.34 17.45
N VAL A 257 -4.39 1.38 17.00
CA VAL A 257 -4.76 -0.03 16.90
C VAL A 257 -4.46 -0.69 18.24
N ARG A 258 -5.43 -1.43 18.76
CA ARG A 258 -5.31 -2.16 20.04
C ARG A 258 -5.07 -3.63 19.76
N ILE A 259 -3.90 -4.12 20.16
CA ILE A 259 -3.42 -5.46 19.86
C ILE A 259 -3.12 -6.17 21.18
N PRO A 260 -3.79 -7.29 21.47
CA PRO A 260 -3.44 -8.11 22.62
C PRO A 260 -2.07 -8.75 22.41
N ALA A 261 -1.21 -8.68 23.40
CA ALA A 261 0.11 -9.28 23.41
C ALA A 261 0.18 -10.35 24.51
N ARG A 262 0.55 -11.58 24.15
CA ARG A 262 0.78 -12.65 25.12
C ARG A 262 2.19 -12.52 25.66
N LEU A 263 2.33 -12.42 26.98
CA LEU A 263 3.61 -12.40 27.68
C LEU A 263 4.07 -13.83 27.96
N ARG A 264 5.33 -14.12 27.65
CA ARG A 264 5.93 -15.44 27.80
C ARG A 264 7.35 -15.32 28.31
N TYR A 265 7.83 -16.40 28.90
CA TYR A 265 9.23 -16.55 29.27
C TYR A 265 9.67 -18.00 29.11
N ARG A 266 10.98 -18.18 28.96
CA ARG A 266 11.64 -19.49 28.97
C ARG A 266 12.91 -19.44 29.80
N VAL A 267 13.21 -20.54 30.48
CA VAL A 267 14.45 -20.68 31.26
C VAL A 267 15.53 -21.28 30.36
N LYS A 268 16.70 -20.64 30.28
CA LYS A 268 17.88 -21.11 29.55
C LYS A 268 19.10 -21.06 30.48
N GLY A 269 19.43 -22.21 31.09
CA GLY A 269 20.49 -22.28 32.09
C GLY A 269 20.08 -21.57 33.39
N SER A 270 20.90 -20.62 33.84
CA SER A 270 20.58 -19.71 34.96
C SER A 270 19.68 -18.55 34.55
N ASP A 271 19.55 -18.30 33.26
CA ASP A 271 18.96 -17.06 32.75
C ASP A 271 17.51 -17.27 32.32
N ILE A 272 16.72 -16.21 32.43
CA ILE A 272 15.37 -16.17 31.87
C ILE A 272 15.35 -15.24 30.67
N LEU A 273 14.73 -15.74 29.60
CA LEU A 273 14.44 -14.96 28.41
C LEU A 273 12.95 -14.69 28.34
N TRP A 274 12.59 -13.41 28.21
CA TRP A 274 11.23 -12.92 28.05
C TRP A 274 10.93 -12.68 26.58
N PHE A 275 9.68 -12.84 26.20
CA PHE A 275 9.19 -12.45 24.90
C PHE A 275 7.70 -12.19 24.99
N TYR A 276 7.21 -11.33 24.11
CA TYR A 276 5.78 -11.19 23.88
C TYR A 276 5.42 -11.70 22.50
N GLN A 277 4.15 -12.02 22.27
CA GLN A 277 3.64 -12.37 20.96
C GLN A 277 2.39 -11.56 20.68
N LEU A 278 2.45 -10.68 19.68
CA LEU A 278 1.27 -9.93 19.24
C LEU A 278 0.24 -10.89 18.64
N TYR A 279 -0.96 -10.91 19.21
CA TYR A 279 -2.03 -11.80 18.79
C TYR A 279 -2.65 -11.30 17.49
N ARG A 280 -2.39 -12.03 16.40
CA ARG A 280 -2.95 -11.77 15.06
C ARG A 280 -2.82 -10.30 14.63
N TRP A 281 -1.67 -9.68 14.86
CA TRP A 281 -1.46 -8.24 14.55
C TRP A 281 -1.81 -7.86 13.10
N GLU A 282 -1.62 -8.76 12.12
CA GLU A 282 -2.04 -8.55 10.73
C GLU A 282 -3.56 -8.37 10.58
N PHE A 283 -4.36 -9.05 11.41
CA PHE A 283 -5.82 -8.90 11.43
C PHE A 283 -6.20 -7.50 11.90
N TRP A 284 -5.58 -7.02 12.98
CA TRP A 284 -5.84 -5.69 13.53
C TRP A 284 -5.41 -4.57 12.58
N LEU A 285 -4.28 -4.74 11.88
CA LEU A 285 -3.88 -3.81 10.81
C LEU A 285 -4.88 -3.80 9.66
N ARG A 286 -5.33 -4.97 9.22
CA ARG A 286 -6.33 -5.08 8.15
C ARG A 286 -7.64 -4.38 8.55
N GLU A 287 -8.10 -4.57 9.78
CA GLU A 287 -9.30 -3.90 10.30
C GLU A 287 -9.15 -2.38 10.27
N GLN A 288 -8.01 -1.84 10.70
CA GLN A 288 -7.75 -0.41 10.62
C GLN A 288 -7.77 0.10 9.17
N VAL A 289 -7.20 -0.65 8.22
CA VAL A 289 -7.24 -0.29 6.79
C VAL A 289 -8.67 -0.32 6.24
N GLN A 290 -9.51 -1.26 6.71
CA GLN A 290 -10.92 -1.31 6.33
C GLN A 290 -11.69 -0.10 6.88
N ASN A 291 -11.46 0.28 8.13
CA ASN A 291 -12.04 1.49 8.73
C ASN A 291 -11.60 2.75 7.96
N ASP A 292 -10.33 2.85 7.58
CA ASP A 292 -9.82 3.96 6.79
C ASP A 292 -10.42 3.97 5.37
N LEU A 293 -10.66 2.81 4.77
CA LEU A 293 -11.37 2.70 3.50
C LEU A 293 -12.82 3.21 3.60
N GLU A 294 -13.53 2.85 4.66
CA GLU A 294 -14.89 3.33 4.91
C GLU A 294 -14.92 4.86 5.06
N LYS A 295 -13.96 5.45 5.77
CA LYS A 295 -13.80 6.91 5.87
C LYS A 295 -13.58 7.55 4.50
N VAL A 296 -12.76 6.93 3.65
CA VAL A 296 -12.52 7.42 2.29
C VAL A 296 -13.78 7.30 1.44
N VAL A 297 -14.52 6.20 1.50
CA VAL A 297 -15.79 6.03 0.79
C VAL A 297 -16.80 7.09 1.25
N GLY A 298 -16.93 7.32 2.56
CA GLY A 298 -17.79 8.37 3.09
C GLY A 298 -17.35 9.78 2.69
N GLY A 299 -16.05 10.05 2.69
CA GLY A 299 -15.48 11.37 2.36
C GLY A 299 -15.42 11.68 0.86
N THR A 300 -15.41 10.66 -0.01
CA THR A 300 -15.33 10.83 -1.47
C THR A 300 -16.64 10.49 -2.19
N GLY A 301 -17.52 9.69 -1.60
CA GLY A 301 -18.72 9.17 -2.24
C GLY A 301 -18.44 8.23 -3.43
N LEU A 302 -17.20 7.75 -3.57
CA LEU A 302 -16.80 6.88 -4.66
C LEU A 302 -16.95 5.40 -4.29
N PRO A 303 -17.21 4.52 -5.27
CA PRO A 303 -17.16 3.08 -5.03
C PRO A 303 -15.73 2.65 -4.67
N ALA A 304 -15.64 1.68 -3.77
CA ALA A 304 -14.38 1.06 -3.37
C ALA A 304 -14.42 -0.45 -3.58
N PHE A 305 -13.27 -0.99 -3.98
CA PHE A 305 -13.08 -2.41 -4.24
C PHE A 305 -11.82 -2.92 -3.51
N GLU A 306 -11.89 -4.13 -2.95
CA GLU A 306 -10.72 -4.78 -2.36
C GLU A 306 -9.89 -5.44 -3.48
N GLY A 307 -8.64 -5.01 -3.66
CA GLY A 307 -7.76 -5.52 -4.70
C GLY A 307 -6.87 -4.46 -5.34
N VAL A 308 -6.52 -4.70 -6.60
CA VAL A 308 -5.70 -3.83 -7.46
C VAL A 308 -6.42 -3.65 -8.78
N ASP A 309 -6.35 -2.45 -9.34
CA ASP A 309 -6.84 -2.18 -10.68
C ASP A 309 -6.00 -2.89 -11.76
N GLU A 310 -6.52 -2.97 -12.98
CA GLU A 310 -5.96 -3.73 -14.10
C GLU A 310 -4.56 -3.26 -14.51
N ALA A 311 -4.22 -1.98 -14.31
CA ALA A 311 -2.87 -1.51 -14.65
C ALA A 311 -1.87 -1.73 -13.51
N GLY A 312 -2.32 -1.78 -12.25
CA GLY A 312 -1.46 -2.15 -11.13
C GLY A 312 -0.98 -3.60 -11.19
N ASN A 313 -1.72 -4.48 -11.87
CA ASN A 313 -1.30 -5.88 -12.11
C ASN A 313 -0.16 -6.00 -13.15
N ARG A 314 0.05 -4.98 -14.00
CA ARG A 314 1.11 -4.99 -15.02
C ARG A 314 2.48 -4.59 -14.47
N GLU A 315 2.54 -3.87 -13.35
CA GLU A 315 3.80 -3.45 -12.70
C GLU A 315 4.51 -4.64 -11.99
N GLY A 316 3.83 -5.77 -11.73
CA GLY A 316 4.39 -6.95 -11.07
C GLY A 316 4.76 -8.13 -11.98
N GLY A 317 4.64 -7.96 -13.30
CA GLY A 317 4.86 -9.00 -14.30
C GLY A 317 5.81 -8.55 -15.40
N LEU A 318 7.06 -8.27 -15.05
CA LEU A 318 8.23 -8.20 -15.92
C LEU A 318 9.44 -8.76 -15.17
#